data_AF-A0A127K8F1-F1
#
_entry.id   AF-A0A127K8F1-F1
#
_cell.length_a   1.000
_cell.length_b   1.000
_cell.length_c   1.000
_cell.angle_alpha   90.00
_cell.angle_beta   90.00
_cell.angle_gamma   90.00
#
_symmetry.space_group_name_H-M   'P 1'
#
loop_
_entity.id
_entity.type
_entity.pdbx_description
1 polymer ?
#
loop_
_entity_poly.entity_id
_entity_poly.type
_entity_poly.pdbx_seq_one_letter_code
_entity_poly.pdbx_strand_id
1 'polypeptide(L)'
;MKITTASLLALVLGALLVSAPASAESLGCPDLSAATQVAACPTDEELRYTYLGFCSDNARLYGRDVMTCATFENYREVKNTARWESADGRFDGYLSCNMAPDAIRASPAKRMHVERKGSLTRLMCDYDNDHRLVHRTKAACKIEVEDCTSGECRAACE
;
A
#
# COMPACT_ATOMS: atom_id res chain seq x y z
N MET A 1 70.69 -6.84 -23.48
CA MET A 1 69.74 -5.78 -23.09
C MET A 1 68.59 -6.47 -22.36
N LYS A 2 68.45 -6.22 -21.05
CA LYS A 2 67.48 -6.88 -20.14
C LYS A 2 66.16 -6.12 -20.18
N ILE A 3 65.03 -6.80 -20.33
CA ILE A 3 63.71 -6.22 -20.12
C ILE A 3 63.16 -6.81 -18.82
N THR A 4 62.95 -5.92 -17.86
CA THR A 4 62.60 -6.19 -16.46
C THR A 4 61.13 -6.56 -16.29
N THR A 5 60.89 -7.74 -15.72
CA THR A 5 59.63 -8.21 -15.14
C THR A 5 59.36 -7.48 -13.82
N ALA A 6 58.66 -6.34 -13.86
CA ALA A 6 58.12 -5.73 -12.65
C ALA A 6 57.02 -4.72 -13.01
N SER A 7 55.77 -5.09 -12.75
CA SER A 7 54.62 -4.21 -12.42
C SER A 7 53.32 -4.74 -13.02
N LEU A 8 52.83 -5.87 -12.50
CA LEU A 8 51.45 -6.32 -12.74
C LEU A 8 50.73 -6.71 -11.43
N LEU A 9 51.32 -6.38 -10.27
CA LEU A 9 50.89 -6.93 -8.96
C LEU A 9 50.32 -5.90 -7.98
N ALA A 10 49.93 -4.70 -8.45
CA ALA A 10 49.54 -3.60 -7.56
C ALA A 10 48.11 -3.06 -7.77
N LEU A 11 47.23 -3.75 -8.50
CA LEU A 11 45.89 -3.21 -8.82
C LEU A 11 44.70 -4.15 -8.54
N VAL A 12 44.82 -5.09 -7.59
CA VAL A 12 43.75 -6.07 -7.29
C VAL A 12 43.28 -6.04 -5.82
N LEU A 13 43.55 -4.96 -5.07
CA LEU A 13 43.26 -4.91 -3.62
C LEU A 13 42.36 -3.75 -3.19
N GLY A 14 41.32 -3.42 -3.99
CA GLY A 14 40.42 -2.29 -3.70
C GLY A 14 38.92 -2.55 -3.83
N ALA A 15 38.49 -3.77 -4.17
CA ALA A 15 37.08 -4.07 -4.47
C ALA A 15 36.51 -5.18 -3.56
N LEU A 16 36.72 -5.06 -2.25
CA LEU A 16 35.85 -5.73 -1.28
C LEU A 16 34.71 -4.75 -0.95
N LEU A 17 33.75 -4.64 -1.86
CA LEU A 17 32.43 -4.12 -1.54
C LEU A 17 31.83 -5.11 -0.54
N VAL A 18 31.86 -4.77 0.75
CA VAL A 18 31.13 -5.47 1.79
C VAL A 18 29.65 -5.32 1.46
N SER A 19 29.09 -6.35 0.82
CA SER A 19 27.66 -6.56 0.73
C SER A 19 27.15 -6.80 2.14
N ALA A 20 26.75 -5.74 2.84
CA ALA A 20 26.03 -5.88 4.10
C ALA A 20 24.78 -6.75 3.84
N PRO A 21 24.48 -7.76 4.67
CA PRO A 21 23.26 -8.51 4.52
C PRO A 21 22.09 -7.53 4.59
N ALA A 22 21.18 -7.59 3.61
CA ALA A 22 19.92 -6.87 3.67
C ALA A 22 19.23 -7.33 4.96
N SER A 23 19.12 -6.42 5.94
CA SER A 23 18.42 -6.72 7.18
C SER A 23 16.94 -6.78 6.87
N ALA A 24 16.29 -7.89 7.25
CA ALA A 24 14.84 -8.03 7.17
C ALA A 24 14.19 -6.86 7.91
N GLU A 25 13.47 -6.01 7.18
CA GLU A 25 12.84 -4.85 7.77
C GLU A 25 11.55 -5.28 8.48
N SER A 26 11.45 -4.97 9.78
CA SER A 26 10.24 -5.24 10.55
C SER A 26 9.22 -4.13 10.36
N LEU A 27 8.00 -4.49 9.96
CA LEU A 27 6.89 -3.57 9.68
C LEU A 27 5.68 -3.92 10.54
N GLY A 28 5.13 -2.90 11.20
CA GLY A 28 3.84 -2.93 11.88
C GLY A 28 2.75 -2.24 11.08
N CYS A 29 1.49 -2.42 11.46
CA CYS A 29 0.42 -1.62 10.91
C CYS A 29 0.52 -0.19 11.45
N PRO A 30 0.48 0.84 10.59
CA PRO A 30 0.59 2.22 11.05
C PRO A 30 -0.61 2.61 11.90
N ASP A 31 -0.38 3.45 12.91
CA ASP A 31 -1.47 4.15 13.60
C ASP A 31 -2.11 5.17 12.64
N LEU A 32 -3.44 5.16 12.54
CA LEU A 32 -4.19 6.08 11.70
C LEU A 32 -4.30 7.49 12.31
N SER A 33 -3.97 7.68 13.60
CA SER A 33 -4.04 8.98 14.26
C SER A 33 -3.26 10.08 13.50
N ALA A 34 -2.12 9.72 12.94
CA ALA A 34 -1.24 10.58 12.14
C ALA A 34 -1.37 10.37 10.62
N ALA A 35 -2.29 9.54 10.15
CA ALA A 35 -2.52 9.35 8.71
C ALA A 35 -3.03 10.64 8.06
N THR A 36 -2.68 10.87 6.80
CA THR A 36 -3.05 12.10 6.07
C THR A 36 -3.89 11.77 4.86
N GLN A 37 -4.99 12.50 4.70
CA GLN A 37 -5.76 12.51 3.46
C GLN A 37 -4.99 13.32 2.41
N VAL A 38 -4.47 12.65 1.39
CA VAL A 38 -3.61 13.28 0.37
C VAL A 38 -4.39 13.70 -0.88
N ALA A 39 -5.65 13.29 -0.99
CA ALA A 39 -6.56 13.72 -2.05
C ALA A 39 -7.91 14.14 -1.46
N ALA A 40 -8.52 15.20 -2.00
CA ALA A 40 -9.86 15.60 -1.58
C ALA A 40 -10.89 14.49 -1.87
N CYS A 41 -11.94 14.43 -1.04
CA CYS A 41 -13.10 13.60 -1.36
C CYS A 41 -13.78 14.14 -2.62
N PRO A 42 -14.23 13.27 -3.53
CA PRO A 42 -14.91 13.71 -4.72
C PRO A 42 -16.23 14.39 -4.34
N THR A 43 -16.58 15.43 -5.07
CA THR A 43 -17.88 16.08 -4.97
C THR A 43 -18.98 15.18 -5.54
N ASP A 44 -20.22 15.42 -5.13
CA ASP A 44 -21.38 14.73 -5.69
C ASP A 44 -21.51 14.94 -7.22
N GLU A 45 -21.10 16.10 -7.75
CA GLU A 45 -21.08 16.37 -9.19
C GLU A 45 -20.04 15.50 -9.91
N GLU A 46 -18.81 15.43 -9.38
CA GLU A 46 -17.75 14.57 -9.93
C GLU A 46 -18.17 13.10 -9.90
N LEU A 47 -18.77 12.62 -8.80
CA LEU A 47 -19.27 11.26 -8.70
C LEU A 47 -20.37 10.97 -9.73
N ARG A 48 -21.31 11.91 -9.96
CA ARG A 48 -22.34 11.74 -10.98
C ARG A 48 -21.74 11.68 -12.37
N TYR A 49 -20.74 12.52 -12.65
CA TYR A 49 -20.02 12.51 -13.91
C TYR A 49 -19.31 11.16 -14.13
N THR A 50 -18.59 10.66 -13.14
CA THR A 50 -17.87 9.38 -13.25
C THR A 50 -18.80 8.16 -13.22
N TYR A 51 -19.99 8.25 -12.61
CA TYR A 51 -21.03 7.23 -12.69
C TYR A 51 -21.49 7.02 -14.14
N LEU A 52 -21.74 8.09 -14.89
CA LEU A 52 -22.10 8.00 -16.32
C LEU A 52 -20.99 7.33 -17.14
N GLY A 53 -19.73 7.64 -16.85
CA GLY A 53 -18.59 7.01 -17.52
C GLY A 53 -18.41 5.53 -17.16
N PHE A 54 -18.50 5.19 -15.87
CA PHE A 54 -18.23 3.85 -15.35
C PHE A 54 -19.38 2.87 -15.58
N CYS A 55 -20.64 3.34 -15.54
CA CYS A 55 -21.84 2.51 -15.58
C CYS A 55 -22.67 2.61 -16.87
N SER A 56 -22.27 3.43 -17.86
CA SER A 56 -22.99 3.48 -19.15
C SER A 56 -22.86 2.21 -19.97
N ASP A 57 -23.75 2.04 -20.95
CA ASP A 57 -23.77 0.89 -21.86
C ASP A 57 -22.46 0.70 -22.66
N ASN A 58 -21.65 1.75 -22.78
CA ASN A 58 -20.31 1.72 -23.41
C ASN A 58 -19.17 1.48 -22.41
N ALA A 59 -19.43 1.00 -21.19
CA ALA A 59 -18.46 0.73 -20.12
C ALA A 59 -17.52 -0.46 -20.42
N ARG A 60 -17.02 -0.58 -21.66
CA ARG A 60 -16.05 -1.59 -22.12
C ARG A 60 -14.79 -1.71 -21.26
N LEU A 61 -14.50 -0.74 -20.39
CA LEU A 61 -13.31 -0.67 -19.55
C LEU A 61 -13.49 -1.26 -18.14
N TYR A 62 -14.70 -1.28 -17.59
CA TYR A 62 -14.95 -1.73 -16.24
C TYR A 62 -15.94 -2.88 -16.32
N GLY A 63 -15.51 -4.09 -15.99
CA GLY A 63 -16.39 -5.26 -15.96
C GLY A 63 -17.69 -4.88 -15.27
N ARG A 64 -18.82 -5.23 -15.89
CA ARG A 64 -20.17 -4.81 -15.48
C ARG A 64 -20.46 -5.29 -14.06
N ASP A 65 -20.01 -4.54 -13.06
CA ASP A 65 -20.42 -4.74 -11.68
C ASP A 65 -21.86 -4.26 -11.58
N VAL A 66 -22.77 -5.20 -11.85
CA VAL A 66 -24.22 -4.97 -11.90
C VAL A 66 -24.71 -4.36 -10.58
N MET A 67 -24.07 -4.69 -9.45
CA MET A 67 -24.47 -4.18 -8.15
C MET A 67 -24.02 -2.74 -7.94
N THR A 68 -22.75 -2.43 -8.24
CA THR A 68 -22.24 -1.05 -8.18
C THR A 68 -22.99 -0.13 -9.17
N CYS A 69 -23.38 -0.65 -10.33
CA CYS A 69 -24.04 0.14 -11.39
C CYS A 69 -25.57 0.10 -11.37
N ALA A 70 -26.20 -0.47 -10.34
CA ALA A 70 -27.66 -0.51 -10.24
C ALA A 70 -28.27 0.88 -9.98
N THR A 71 -27.60 1.68 -9.16
CA THR A 71 -28.03 3.05 -8.80
C THR A 71 -26.81 3.94 -8.60
N PHE A 72 -27.02 5.26 -8.63
CA PHE A 72 -25.97 6.21 -8.28
C PHE A 72 -25.52 6.05 -6.82
N GLU A 73 -26.43 5.69 -5.92
CA GLU A 73 -26.16 5.50 -4.50
C GLU A 73 -25.23 4.31 -4.27
N ASN A 74 -25.44 3.19 -4.97
CA ASN A 74 -24.54 2.04 -4.90
C ASN A 74 -23.15 2.40 -5.43
N TYR A 75 -23.09 3.16 -6.52
CA TYR A 75 -21.83 3.65 -7.07
C TYR A 75 -21.11 4.57 -6.08
N ARG A 76 -21.84 5.53 -5.49
CA ARG A 76 -21.32 6.47 -4.49
C ARG A 76 -20.80 5.72 -3.27
N GLU A 77 -21.49 4.68 -2.80
CA GLU A 77 -21.02 3.87 -1.67
C GLU A 77 -19.64 3.25 -1.91
N VAL A 78 -19.37 2.80 -3.14
CA VAL A 78 -18.11 2.13 -3.51
C VAL A 78 -17.03 3.12 -3.95
N LYS A 79 -17.40 4.23 -4.58
CA LYS A 79 -16.47 5.15 -5.27
C LYS A 79 -16.25 6.47 -4.56
N ASN A 80 -17.07 6.82 -3.56
CA ASN A 80 -16.83 7.97 -2.70
C ASN A 80 -15.69 7.68 -1.73
N THR A 81 -14.47 7.68 -2.26
CA THR A 81 -13.25 7.38 -1.52
C THR A 81 -12.18 8.40 -1.85
N ALA A 82 -11.29 8.63 -0.89
CA ALA A 82 -10.09 9.44 -1.07
C ALA A 82 -8.85 8.66 -0.69
N ARG A 83 -7.70 9.05 -1.25
CA ARG A 83 -6.43 8.43 -0.90
C ARG A 83 -5.92 8.97 0.44
N TRP A 84 -5.53 8.04 1.30
CA TRP A 84 -4.90 8.28 2.59
C TRP A 84 -3.55 7.59 2.65
N GLU A 85 -2.61 8.21 3.35
CA GLU A 85 -1.25 7.71 3.54
C GLU A 85 -0.89 7.69 5.03
N SER A 86 -0.12 6.68 5.46
CA SER A 86 0.47 6.64 6.80
C SER A 86 1.43 7.81 7.01
N ALA A 87 1.74 8.13 8.27
CA ALA A 87 2.61 9.26 8.61
C ALA A 87 4.01 9.18 7.96
N ASP A 88 4.51 7.96 7.76
CA ASP A 88 5.79 7.68 7.08
C ASP A 88 5.66 7.48 5.56
N GLY A 89 4.45 7.58 5.01
CA GLY A 89 4.15 7.42 3.58
C GLY A 89 4.30 6.00 3.03
N ARG A 90 4.55 5.00 3.89
CA ARG A 90 4.85 3.62 3.45
C ARG A 90 3.63 2.80 3.12
N PHE A 91 2.51 3.12 3.75
CA PHE A 91 1.23 2.46 3.56
C PHE A 91 0.23 3.47 3.01
N ASP A 92 -0.53 3.06 2.00
CA ASP A 92 -1.56 3.89 1.41
C ASP A 92 -2.81 3.10 1.05
N GLY A 93 -3.95 3.78 0.97
CA GLY A 93 -5.23 3.17 0.65
C GLY A 93 -6.27 4.20 0.24
N TYR A 94 -7.35 3.70 -0.37
CA TYR A 94 -8.53 4.51 -0.64
C TYR A 94 -9.55 4.21 0.46
N LEU A 95 -9.85 5.22 1.28
CA LEU A 95 -10.77 5.09 2.42
C LEU A 95 -12.05 5.86 2.13
N SER A 96 -13.16 5.43 2.75
CA SER A 96 -14.49 6.00 2.49
C SER A 96 -14.60 7.46 2.92
N CYS A 97 -15.13 8.28 2.03
CA CYS A 97 -15.50 9.67 2.27
C CYS A 97 -16.89 9.81 2.88
N ASN A 98 -17.59 8.71 3.15
CA ASN A 98 -18.84 8.72 3.92
C ASN A 98 -18.59 8.85 5.43
N MET A 99 -17.33 8.89 5.86
CA MET A 99 -16.96 9.04 7.26
C MET A 99 -16.13 10.30 7.50
N ALA A 100 -16.26 10.86 8.71
CA ALA A 100 -15.47 12.00 9.13
C ALA A 100 -13.98 11.61 9.22
N PRO A 101 -13.04 12.50 8.83
CA PRO A 101 -11.61 12.27 8.98
C PRO A 101 -11.18 11.83 10.38
N ASP A 102 -11.80 12.37 11.43
CA ASP A 102 -11.48 12.00 12.81
C ASP A 102 -11.91 10.57 13.16
N ALA A 103 -13.01 10.08 12.57
CA ALA A 103 -13.44 8.69 12.72
C ALA A 103 -12.46 7.74 12.01
N ILE A 104 -11.92 8.15 10.86
CA ILE A 104 -10.87 7.40 10.14
C ILE A 104 -9.59 7.32 10.98
N ARG A 105 -9.15 8.46 11.53
CA ARG A 105 -7.95 8.54 12.37
C ARG A 105 -8.07 7.73 13.67
N ALA A 106 -9.30 7.52 14.16
CA ALA A 106 -9.56 6.74 15.36
C ALA A 106 -9.72 5.23 15.10
N SER A 107 -9.76 4.77 13.84
CA SER A 107 -9.94 3.34 13.53
C SER A 107 -8.72 2.51 13.97
N PRO A 108 -8.86 1.57 14.91
CA PRO A 108 -7.75 0.70 15.33
C PRO A 108 -7.48 -0.41 14.30
N ALA A 109 -6.21 -0.80 14.19
CA ALA A 109 -5.82 -1.96 13.38
C ALA A 109 -6.40 -3.25 13.97
N LYS A 110 -6.85 -4.14 13.09
CA LYS A 110 -7.39 -5.47 13.44
C LYS A 110 -6.49 -6.60 12.99
N ARG A 111 -5.96 -6.49 11.77
CA ARG A 111 -5.26 -7.60 11.14
C ARG A 111 -4.19 -7.13 10.17
N MET A 112 -3.03 -7.77 10.22
CA MET A 112 -2.00 -7.68 9.19
C MET A 112 -1.95 -8.97 8.39
N HIS A 113 -1.95 -8.87 7.06
CA HIS A 113 -1.82 -10.04 6.18
C HIS A 113 -1.08 -9.70 4.88
N VAL A 114 -0.64 -10.72 4.16
CA VAL A 114 0.16 -10.56 2.95
C VAL A 114 -0.51 -11.23 1.74
N GLU A 115 -0.50 -10.53 0.60
CA GLU A 115 -0.95 -11.05 -0.69
C GLU A 115 0.17 -10.85 -1.73
N ARG A 116 0.36 -11.83 -2.61
CA ARG A 116 1.26 -11.71 -3.77
C ARG A 116 0.44 -11.49 -5.03
N LYS A 117 0.70 -10.39 -5.75
CA LYS A 117 0.08 -10.08 -7.04
C LYS A 117 1.17 -9.93 -8.10
N GLY A 118 1.40 -10.99 -8.87
CA GLY A 118 2.54 -11.05 -9.79
C GLY A 118 3.87 -10.95 -9.02
N SER A 119 4.74 -10.02 -9.42
CA SER A 119 6.02 -9.76 -8.73
C SER A 119 5.92 -8.82 -7.52
N LEU A 120 4.72 -8.33 -7.19
CA LEU A 120 4.50 -7.36 -6.12
C LEU A 120 3.90 -8.02 -4.88
N THR A 121 4.56 -7.87 -3.75
CA THR A 121 4.01 -8.15 -2.42
C THR A 121 3.16 -6.98 -1.96
N ARG A 122 1.97 -7.28 -1.43
CA ARG A 122 1.06 -6.35 -0.78
C ARG A 122 0.97 -6.75 0.68
N LEU A 123 1.61 -6.00 1.57
CA LEU A 123 1.41 -6.12 3.01
C LEU A 123 0.24 -5.23 3.40
N MET A 124 -0.83 -5.82 3.90
CA MET A 124 -2.14 -5.20 4.06
C MET A 124 -2.48 -5.12 5.55
N CYS A 125 -2.95 -3.95 5.96
CA CYS A 125 -3.44 -3.67 7.29
C CYS A 125 -4.93 -3.36 7.22
N ASP A 126 -5.74 -4.17 7.89
CA ASP A 126 -7.18 -3.97 8.02
C ASP A 126 -7.48 -3.31 9.35
N TYR A 127 -8.39 -2.34 9.33
CA TYR A 127 -8.84 -1.60 10.50
C TYR A 127 -10.37 -1.69 10.61
N ASP A 128 -10.93 -1.16 11.69
CA ASP A 128 -12.38 -0.96 11.79
C ASP A 128 -12.92 -0.12 10.62
N ASN A 129 -14.20 -0.33 10.31
CA ASN A 129 -14.92 0.32 9.19
C ASN A 129 -14.40 -0.08 7.80
N ASP A 130 -13.93 -1.33 7.66
CA ASP A 130 -13.40 -1.91 6.42
C ASP A 130 -12.27 -1.09 5.77
N HIS A 131 -11.57 -0.29 6.59
CA HIS A 131 -10.41 0.47 6.16
C HIS A 131 -9.23 -0.44 5.89
N ARG A 132 -8.50 -0.11 4.83
CA ARG A 132 -7.32 -0.85 4.45
C ARG A 132 -6.23 0.07 3.93
N LEU A 133 -5.08 0.02 4.58
CA LEU A 133 -3.84 0.58 4.04
C LEU A 133 -2.91 -0.55 3.59
N VAL A 134 -2.14 -0.30 2.53
CA VAL A 134 -1.31 -1.32 1.88
C VAL A 134 0.10 -0.78 1.67
N HIS A 135 1.10 -1.52 2.15
CA HIS A 135 2.48 -1.35 1.75
C HIS A 135 2.76 -2.24 0.54
N ARG A 136 3.21 -1.64 -0.56
CA ARG A 136 3.53 -2.34 -1.82
C ARG A 136 5.04 -2.40 -2.00
N THR A 137 5.57 -3.61 -2.13
CA THR A 137 7.01 -3.82 -2.28
C THR A 137 7.32 -5.01 -3.19
N LYS A 138 8.53 -5.04 -3.75
CA LYS A 138 9.07 -6.22 -4.46
C LYS A 138 9.70 -7.23 -3.49
N ALA A 139 10.03 -6.80 -2.27
CA ALA A 139 10.52 -7.67 -1.21
C ALA A 139 9.50 -8.78 -0.88
N ALA A 140 9.97 -9.92 -0.42
CA ALA A 140 9.12 -10.94 0.16
C ALA A 140 8.80 -10.55 1.60
N CYS A 141 7.51 -10.49 1.96
CA CYS A 141 7.09 -10.23 3.33
C CYS A 141 6.48 -11.48 3.95
N LYS A 142 6.81 -11.76 5.21
CA LYS A 142 6.25 -12.84 6.01
C LYS A 142 5.56 -12.25 7.25
N ILE A 143 4.33 -12.67 7.51
CA ILE A 143 3.61 -12.31 8.73
C ILE A 143 4.23 -13.05 9.92
N GLU A 144 4.62 -12.29 10.93
CA GLU A 144 5.10 -12.81 12.22
C GLU A 144 3.98 -12.79 13.26
N VAL A 145 3.18 -11.72 13.27
CA VAL A 145 2.00 -11.55 14.12
C VAL A 145 0.87 -10.97 13.27
N GLU A 146 -0.20 -11.74 13.09
CA GLU A 146 -1.34 -11.39 12.25
C GLU A 146 -2.38 -10.52 12.98
N ASP A 147 -2.74 -10.91 14.21
CA ASP A 147 -3.75 -10.23 15.01
C ASP A 147 -3.20 -8.94 15.62
N CYS A 148 -3.82 -7.80 15.29
CA CYS A 148 -3.46 -6.49 15.84
C CYS A 148 -4.34 -6.13 17.06
N THR A 149 -5.35 -6.93 17.41
CA THR A 149 -6.28 -6.60 18.50
C THR A 149 -5.70 -6.92 19.88
N SER A 150 -4.74 -7.85 19.94
CA SER A 150 -4.01 -8.25 21.14
C SER A 150 -2.70 -7.47 21.34
N GLY A 151 -2.32 -6.60 20.41
CA GLY A 151 -1.09 -5.80 20.45
C GLY A 151 -0.59 -5.42 19.05
N GLU A 152 0.68 -5.06 18.93
CA GLU A 152 1.29 -4.74 17.64
C GLU A 152 1.47 -5.99 16.76
N CYS A 153 0.68 -6.06 15.69
CA CYS A 153 0.91 -6.99 14.58
C CYS A 153 2.17 -6.61 13.78
N ARG A 154 2.79 -7.61 13.13
CA ARG A 154 4.16 -7.49 12.61
C ARG A 154 4.41 -8.39 11.42
N ALA A 155 5.23 -7.90 10.48
CA ALA A 155 5.79 -8.66 9.39
C ALA A 155 7.27 -8.33 9.20
N ALA A 156 8.02 -9.28 8.65
CA ALA A 156 9.40 -9.06 8.21
C ALA A 156 9.44 -9.09 6.67
N CYS A 157 10.10 -8.10 6.06
CA CYS A 157 10.25 -8.00 4.60
C CYS A 157 11.73 -8.02 4.18
N GLU A 158 12.06 -8.85 3.18
CA GLU A 158 13.41 -9.09 2.64
C GLU A 158 13.49 -8.98 1.10
#